data_AF-A0A3Q4FX98-F1
#
_entry.id   AF-A0A3Q4FX98-F1
#
_cell.length_a   1.000
_cell.length_b   1.000
_cell.length_c   1.000
_cell.angle_alpha   90.00
_cell.angle_beta   90.00
_cell.angle_gamma   90.00
#
_symmetry.space_group_name_H-M   'P 1'
#
loop_
_entity.id
_entity.type
_entity.pdbx_description
1 polymer ?
#
loop_
_entity_poly.entity_id
_entity_poly.type
_entity_poly.pdbx_seq_one_letter_code
_entity_poly.pdbx_strand_id
1 'polypeptide(L)'
;MLCSAICLFFSFRKDLQWILANTYVPSLIQDGPQCGLVALWMAAHLRQPRLSVDMETVVQTALSRGYTAQGEMFSADNMALLAEEVCGCKAKLLSGGLSGNNAAAIISHLWGRQPVLIPYDEDYNHEPCQRSGHRAHWAVASGVLLGVDQGSVSKEHAQPDPSLPWLYLAADSSSSCPAGSTALRDVYILAKQGKSLRYQLWSLDTVAQSNEQLRMMDPQRASDGTKYVVPKGGVEAGLAGKAVMLHTRSTQ
;
A
#
# COMPACT_ATOMS: atom_id res chain seq x y z
N MET A 1 -9.25 -15.99 -3.12
CA MET A 1 -8.47 -15.18 -2.13
C MET A 1 -8.87 -13.71 -2.13
N LEU A 2 -8.99 -13.03 -3.28
CA LEU A 2 -9.46 -11.63 -3.35
C LEU A 2 -10.91 -11.47 -2.85
N CYS A 3 -11.82 -12.32 -3.34
CA CYS A 3 -13.24 -12.29 -2.93
C CYS A 3 -13.43 -12.58 -1.44
N SER A 4 -12.56 -13.39 -0.83
CA SER A 4 -12.60 -13.62 0.62
C SER A 4 -12.29 -12.34 1.41
N ALA A 5 -11.31 -11.54 0.99
CA ALA A 5 -11.00 -10.27 1.65
C ALA A 5 -12.15 -9.26 1.55
N ILE A 6 -12.91 -9.30 0.44
CA ILE A 6 -14.07 -8.43 0.22
C ILE A 6 -15.28 -8.95 1.01
N CYS A 7 -15.54 -10.26 1.02
CA CYS A 7 -16.72 -10.83 1.67
C CYS A 7 -16.65 -10.90 3.20
N LEU A 8 -15.45 -10.93 3.80
CA LEU A 8 -15.33 -11.43 5.17
C LEU A 8 -15.73 -10.46 6.27
N PHE A 9 -15.90 -9.15 6.03
CA PHE A 9 -16.08 -8.22 7.17
C PHE A 9 -16.96 -6.99 6.93
N PHE A 10 -17.56 -6.80 5.74
CA PHE A 10 -18.30 -5.58 5.44
C PHE A 10 -19.73 -5.85 4.94
N SER A 11 -20.71 -5.22 5.59
CA SER A 11 -22.01 -4.97 4.97
C SER A 11 -21.84 -3.76 4.06
N PHE A 12 -21.50 -4.01 2.79
CA PHE A 12 -21.39 -2.93 1.82
C PHE A 12 -22.75 -2.29 1.57
N ARG A 13 -22.71 -0.96 1.40
CA ARG A 13 -23.86 -0.16 0.99
C ARG A 13 -24.44 -0.69 -0.32
N LYS A 14 -25.72 -1.06 -0.29
CA LYS A 14 -26.45 -1.60 -1.45
C LYS A 14 -26.91 -0.52 -2.43
N ASP A 15 -26.94 0.72 -1.98
CA ASP A 15 -27.25 1.90 -2.78
C ASP A 15 -26.08 2.40 -3.62
N LEU A 16 -24.89 1.79 -3.49
CA LEU A 16 -23.70 2.09 -4.29
C LEU A 16 -23.42 1.01 -5.34
N GLN A 17 -22.78 1.44 -6.42
CA GLN A 17 -22.12 0.56 -7.38
C GLN A 17 -20.66 0.40 -6.96
N TRP A 18 -20.21 -0.84 -6.80
CA TRP A 18 -18.86 -1.16 -6.31
C TRP A 18 -17.95 -1.57 -7.46
N ILE A 19 -16.79 -0.93 -7.55
CA ILE A 19 -15.84 -1.16 -8.65
C ILE A 19 -14.45 -1.39 -8.10
N LEU A 20 -13.85 -2.51 -8.50
CA LEU A 20 -12.53 -2.95 -8.08
C LEU A 20 -11.54 -2.83 -9.24
N ALA A 21 -10.47 -2.08 -9.01
CA ALA A 21 -9.27 -2.12 -9.83
C ALA A 21 -8.15 -2.71 -8.97
N ASN A 22 -7.64 -3.89 -9.32
CA ASN A 22 -6.54 -4.53 -8.59
C ASN A 22 -5.64 -5.32 -9.53
N THR A 23 -4.34 -5.35 -9.22
CA THR A 23 -3.41 -6.31 -9.83
C THR A 23 -2.84 -7.21 -8.75
N TYR A 24 -2.76 -8.50 -9.06
CA TYR A 24 -2.24 -9.47 -8.12
C TYR A 24 -0.77 -9.21 -7.80
N VAL A 25 -0.46 -9.04 -6.52
CA VAL A 25 0.89 -9.20 -5.95
C VAL A 25 0.99 -10.54 -5.21
N PRO A 26 2.17 -11.20 -5.19
CA PRO A 26 2.39 -12.40 -4.38
C PRO A 26 2.32 -12.09 -2.87
N SER A 27 2.32 -13.14 -2.05
CA SER A 27 2.47 -13.02 -0.60
C SER A 27 3.76 -13.69 -0.16
N LEU A 28 4.43 -13.11 0.82
CA LEU A 28 5.59 -13.69 1.48
C LEU A 28 5.49 -13.37 2.97
N ILE A 29 5.66 -14.39 3.82
CA ILE A 29 5.78 -14.18 5.25
C ILE A 29 7.20 -13.69 5.53
N GLN A 30 7.32 -12.54 6.17
CA GLN A 30 8.59 -11.93 6.55
C GLN A 30 9.33 -12.83 7.53
N ASP A 31 10.65 -12.87 7.37
CA ASP A 31 11.56 -13.42 8.35
C ASP A 31 12.25 -12.25 9.07
N GLY A 32 12.13 -12.19 10.40
CA GLY A 32 12.60 -11.05 11.18
C GLY A 32 11.88 -9.73 10.85
N PRO A 33 12.54 -8.57 11.08
CA PRO A 33 11.87 -7.28 11.06
C PRO A 33 11.93 -6.64 9.66
N GLN A 34 11.47 -7.36 8.63
CA GLN A 34 11.65 -7.01 7.21
C GLN A 34 10.38 -6.54 6.50
N CYS A 35 9.36 -6.09 7.26
CA CYS A 35 8.05 -5.77 6.70
C CYS A 35 8.07 -4.83 5.48
N GLY A 36 8.88 -3.77 5.53
CA GLY A 36 9.04 -2.82 4.42
C GLY A 36 9.69 -3.44 3.19
N LEU A 37 10.73 -4.26 3.39
CA LEU A 37 11.44 -4.93 2.31
C LEU A 37 10.57 -5.99 1.63
N VAL A 38 9.78 -6.72 2.43
CA VAL A 38 8.78 -7.66 1.92
C VAL A 38 7.68 -6.95 1.15
N ALA A 39 7.16 -5.82 1.64
CA ALA A 39 6.17 -5.02 0.92
C ALA A 39 6.72 -4.51 -0.43
N LEU A 40 7.97 -4.02 -0.45
CA LEU A 40 8.66 -3.62 -1.68
C LEU A 40 8.81 -4.81 -2.65
N TRP A 41 9.24 -5.96 -2.17
CA TRP A 41 9.37 -7.17 -2.98
C TRP A 41 8.03 -7.60 -3.59
N MET A 42 6.94 -7.57 -2.81
CA MET A 42 5.59 -7.83 -3.32
C MET A 42 5.21 -6.84 -4.43
N ALA A 43 5.51 -5.56 -4.26
CA ALA A 43 5.23 -4.51 -5.25
C ALA A 43 6.07 -4.64 -6.53
N ALA A 44 7.33 -5.08 -6.41
CA ALA A 44 8.27 -5.26 -7.53
C ALA A 44 7.74 -6.23 -8.60
N HIS A 45 6.88 -7.18 -8.21
CA HIS A 45 6.25 -8.12 -9.13
C HIS A 45 5.31 -7.47 -10.16
N LEU A 46 4.89 -6.23 -9.91
CA LEU A 46 4.10 -5.44 -10.85
C LEU A 46 4.96 -4.73 -11.91
N ARG A 47 6.29 -4.87 -11.87
CA ARG A 47 7.20 -4.29 -12.88
C ARG A 47 6.94 -4.86 -14.28
N GLN A 48 7.01 -3.97 -15.28
CA GLN A 48 6.85 -4.26 -16.69
C GLN A 48 8.00 -3.64 -17.53
N PRO A 49 8.90 -4.44 -18.13
CA PRO A 49 8.87 -5.90 -18.22
C PRO A 49 9.00 -6.58 -16.84
N ARG A 50 8.50 -7.81 -16.74
CA ARG A 50 8.50 -8.56 -15.47
C ARG A 50 9.91 -8.63 -14.91
N LEU A 51 10.04 -8.24 -13.66
CA LEU A 51 11.28 -8.31 -12.92
C LEU A 51 11.14 -9.37 -11.83
N SER A 52 12.09 -10.31 -11.80
CA SER A 52 12.23 -11.25 -10.70
C SER A 52 13.31 -10.73 -9.77
N VAL A 53 12.90 -10.07 -8.69
CA VAL A 53 13.82 -9.65 -7.61
C VAL A 53 13.78 -10.74 -6.54
N ASP A 54 14.93 -11.24 -6.12
CA ASP A 54 15.00 -12.10 -4.94
C ASP A 54 14.98 -11.25 -3.65
N MET A 55 14.48 -11.83 -2.55
CA MET A 55 14.43 -11.10 -1.28
C MET A 55 15.81 -10.75 -0.74
N GLU A 56 16.81 -11.60 -1.00
CA GLU A 56 18.18 -11.41 -0.54
C GLU A 56 18.79 -10.14 -1.14
N THR A 57 18.61 -9.90 -2.44
CA THR A 57 19.05 -8.66 -3.11
C THR A 57 18.40 -7.44 -2.50
N VAL A 58 17.10 -7.48 -2.19
CA VAL A 58 16.41 -6.36 -1.53
C VAL A 58 17.05 -6.05 -0.17
N VAL A 59 17.30 -7.08 0.64
CA VAL A 59 17.90 -6.95 1.97
C VAL A 59 19.35 -6.46 1.88
N GLN A 60 20.19 -7.09 1.04
CA GLN A 60 21.60 -6.72 0.89
C GLN A 60 21.78 -5.32 0.31
N THR A 61 20.91 -4.90 -0.62
CA THR A 61 20.91 -3.52 -1.14
C THR A 61 20.56 -2.54 -0.01
N ALA A 62 19.52 -2.81 0.78
CA ALA A 62 19.15 -1.94 1.90
C ALA A 62 20.25 -1.84 2.98
N LEU A 63 20.93 -2.94 3.27
CA LEU A 63 22.05 -2.99 4.22
C LEU A 63 23.27 -2.23 3.70
N SER A 64 23.70 -2.51 2.47
CA SER A 64 24.88 -1.89 1.86
C SER A 64 24.72 -0.37 1.66
N ARG A 65 23.50 0.10 1.38
CA ARG A 65 23.16 1.53 1.33
C ARG A 65 23.01 2.18 2.70
N GLY A 66 23.02 1.39 3.78
CA GLY A 66 22.83 1.88 5.14
C GLY A 66 21.42 2.37 5.43
N TYR A 67 20.42 1.93 4.66
CA TYR A 67 19.01 2.27 4.88
C TYR A 67 18.40 1.50 6.06
N THR A 68 18.99 0.36 6.39
CA THR A 68 18.64 -0.47 7.53
C THR A 68 19.91 -1.09 8.12
N ALA A 69 19.87 -1.51 9.38
CA ALA A 69 20.93 -2.30 10.00
C ALA A 69 20.59 -3.80 10.07
N GLN A 70 19.31 -4.18 9.93
CA GLN A 70 18.81 -5.53 10.18
C GLN A 70 17.51 -5.89 9.45
N GLY A 71 16.95 -4.97 8.66
CA GLY A 71 15.72 -5.17 7.88
C GLY A 71 14.64 -4.11 8.09
N GLU A 72 14.63 -3.42 9.24
CA GLU A 72 13.65 -2.37 9.51
C GLU A 72 13.85 -1.15 8.64
N MET A 73 12.75 -0.61 8.12
CA MET A 73 12.74 0.60 7.29
C MET A 73 11.93 1.69 7.98
N PHE A 74 12.61 2.69 8.55
CA PHE A 74 11.98 3.84 9.20
C PHE A 74 12.00 5.11 8.33
N SER A 75 12.23 4.99 7.03
CA SER A 75 12.31 6.12 6.11
C SER A 75 11.62 5.81 4.79
N ALA A 76 10.55 6.56 4.49
CA ALA A 76 9.90 6.47 3.18
C ALA A 76 10.78 7.02 2.05
N ASP A 77 11.65 7.99 2.34
CA ASP A 77 12.66 8.48 1.41
C ASP A 77 13.65 7.38 1.02
N ASN A 78 14.24 6.68 2.00
CA ASN A 78 15.13 5.53 1.73
C ASN A 78 14.38 4.39 1.03
N MET A 79 13.12 4.14 1.38
CA MET A 79 12.28 3.16 0.69
C MET A 79 12.10 3.51 -0.79
N ALA A 80 11.89 4.79 -1.12
CA ALA A 80 11.80 5.24 -2.50
C ALA A 80 13.12 5.00 -3.25
N LEU A 81 14.25 5.42 -2.68
CA LEU A 81 15.57 5.19 -3.28
C LEU A 81 15.87 3.70 -3.49
N LEU A 82 15.57 2.87 -2.48
CA LEU A 82 15.72 1.42 -2.57
C LEU A 82 14.86 0.85 -3.70
N ALA A 83 13.60 1.30 -3.81
CA ALA A 83 12.70 0.84 -4.84
C ALA A 83 13.19 1.20 -6.25
N GLU A 84 13.73 2.40 -6.46
CA GLU A 84 14.28 2.78 -7.76
C GLU A 84 15.46 1.90 -8.16
N GLU A 85 16.34 1.60 -7.19
CA GLU A 85 17.52 0.75 -7.40
C GLU A 85 17.16 -0.71 -7.67
N VAL A 86 16.35 -1.33 -6.79
CA VAL A 86 16.07 -2.78 -6.89
C VAL A 86 15.00 -3.10 -7.93
N CYS A 87 14.06 -2.18 -8.21
CA CYS A 87 13.00 -2.41 -9.19
C CYS A 87 13.29 -1.81 -10.56
N GLY A 88 14.33 -0.97 -10.69
CA GLY A 88 14.60 -0.22 -11.93
C GLY A 88 13.37 0.56 -12.41
N CYS A 89 12.67 1.20 -11.47
CA CYS A 89 11.41 1.88 -11.68
C CYS A 89 11.45 3.28 -11.06
N LYS A 90 10.54 4.18 -11.45
CA LYS A 90 10.49 5.51 -10.82
C LYS A 90 9.66 5.44 -9.54
N ALA A 91 10.18 5.95 -8.44
CA ALA A 91 9.44 6.10 -7.19
C ALA A 91 9.07 7.57 -6.97
N LYS A 92 7.83 7.82 -6.52
CA LYS A 92 7.39 9.15 -6.09
C LYS A 92 7.05 9.10 -4.61
N LEU A 93 7.78 9.86 -3.82
CA LEU A 93 7.46 10.10 -2.42
C LEU A 93 6.24 11.04 -2.34
N LEU A 94 5.23 10.63 -1.59
CA LEU A 94 4.17 11.50 -1.09
C LEU A 94 4.52 11.98 0.31
N SER A 95 4.13 13.20 0.63
CA SER A 95 4.33 13.83 1.93
C SER A 95 3.16 14.77 2.23
N GLY A 96 2.93 15.06 3.50
CA GLY A 96 1.83 15.92 3.95
C GLY A 96 0.49 15.18 4.15
N GLY A 97 0.55 13.88 4.49
CA GLY A 97 -0.63 13.07 4.76
C GLY A 97 -1.13 12.28 3.55
N LEU A 98 -2.03 11.33 3.76
CA LEU A 98 -2.62 10.49 2.70
C LEU A 98 -4.04 10.92 2.30
N SER A 99 -4.50 12.05 2.83
CA SER A 99 -5.83 12.62 2.59
C SER A 99 -5.82 13.70 1.48
N GLY A 100 -6.99 14.24 1.13
CA GLY A 100 -7.12 15.37 0.19
C GLY A 100 -6.52 15.08 -1.19
N ASN A 101 -5.65 15.98 -1.69
CA ASN A 101 -5.01 15.81 -2.99
C ASN A 101 -4.16 14.51 -3.08
N ASN A 102 -3.54 14.11 -1.98
CA ASN A 102 -2.77 12.86 -1.94
C ASN A 102 -3.70 11.64 -2.00
N ALA A 103 -4.89 11.69 -1.38
CA ALA A 103 -5.90 10.63 -1.55
C ALA A 103 -6.28 10.46 -3.01
N ALA A 104 -6.61 11.55 -3.70
CA ALA A 104 -6.95 11.51 -5.13
C ALA A 104 -5.81 10.95 -5.99
N ALA A 105 -4.56 11.31 -5.68
CA ALA A 105 -3.37 10.78 -6.33
C ALA A 105 -3.20 9.27 -6.09
N ILE A 106 -3.34 8.81 -4.84
CA ILE A 106 -3.25 7.39 -4.46
C ILE A 106 -4.34 6.58 -5.18
N ILE A 107 -5.59 7.05 -5.17
CA ILE A 107 -6.71 6.38 -5.84
C ILE A 107 -6.43 6.25 -7.33
N SER A 108 -6.00 7.33 -7.97
CA SER A 108 -5.69 7.35 -9.41
C SER A 108 -4.51 6.42 -9.75
N HIS A 109 -3.50 6.36 -8.88
CA HIS A 109 -2.32 5.51 -9.05
C HIS A 109 -2.70 4.01 -8.96
N LEU A 110 -3.46 3.64 -7.92
CA LEU A 110 -3.96 2.27 -7.73
C LEU A 110 -4.94 1.86 -8.85
N TRP A 111 -5.81 2.78 -9.28
CA TRP A 111 -6.69 2.57 -10.43
C TRP A 111 -5.91 2.29 -11.71
N GLY A 112 -4.78 2.98 -11.91
CA GLY A 112 -3.81 2.75 -12.97
C GLY A 112 -3.03 1.44 -12.86
N ARG A 113 -3.36 0.57 -11.88
CA ARG A 113 -2.70 -0.71 -11.58
C ARG A 113 -1.24 -0.56 -11.15
N GLN A 114 -0.94 0.54 -10.46
CA GLN A 114 0.38 0.84 -9.94
C GLN A 114 0.36 0.73 -8.40
N PRO A 115 1.36 0.08 -7.77
CA PRO A 115 1.34 -0.14 -6.34
C PRO A 115 1.78 1.10 -5.55
N VAL A 116 1.31 1.16 -4.30
CA VAL A 116 1.73 2.15 -3.30
C VAL A 116 2.26 1.41 -2.08
N LEU A 117 3.45 1.76 -1.60
CA LEU A 117 3.98 1.31 -0.32
C LEU A 117 3.55 2.30 0.76
N ILE A 118 2.90 1.79 1.80
CA ILE A 118 2.28 2.60 2.85
C ILE A 118 2.82 2.14 4.20
N PRO A 119 3.54 3.00 4.94
CA PRO A 119 3.79 2.76 6.34
C PRO A 119 2.50 3.02 7.13
N TYR A 120 2.19 2.18 8.09
CA TYR A 120 1.01 2.30 8.94
C TYR A 120 1.27 1.66 10.30
N ASP A 121 0.39 1.87 11.28
CA ASP A 121 0.51 1.26 12.60
C ASP A 121 -0.34 -0.01 12.66
N GLU A 122 0.29 -1.15 12.97
CA GLU A 122 -0.32 -2.46 12.84
C GLU A 122 -1.00 -2.92 14.14
N ASP A 123 -2.26 -3.35 14.05
CA ASP A 123 -2.94 -4.05 15.15
C ASP A 123 -2.73 -5.57 15.14
N TYR A 124 -3.27 -6.28 16.13
CA TYR A 124 -3.15 -7.74 16.24
C TYR A 124 -3.77 -8.53 15.07
N ASN A 125 -4.81 -7.98 14.44
CA ASN A 125 -5.44 -8.54 13.23
C ASN A 125 -4.74 -8.08 11.94
N HIS A 126 -3.64 -7.33 12.06
CA HIS A 126 -2.88 -6.70 10.99
C HIS A 126 -3.56 -5.54 10.26
N GLU A 127 -4.70 -5.06 10.75
CA GLU A 127 -5.36 -3.86 10.24
C GLU A 127 -4.68 -2.59 10.74
N PRO A 128 -4.95 -1.42 10.13
CA PRO A 128 -4.43 -0.17 10.61
C PRO A 128 -5.08 0.26 11.92
N CYS A 129 -4.26 0.72 12.86
CA CYS A 129 -4.67 1.28 14.13
C CYS A 129 -3.94 2.62 14.41
N GLN A 130 -4.10 3.17 15.61
CA GLN A 130 -3.44 4.42 16.01
C GLN A 130 -2.76 4.23 17.39
N ARG A 131 -1.52 3.74 17.40
CA ARG A 131 -0.71 3.43 18.60
C ARG A 131 0.60 4.24 18.63
N SER A 132 0.56 5.46 18.15
CA SER A 132 1.65 6.43 18.01
C SER A 132 2.86 5.97 17.18
N GLY A 133 2.73 4.91 16.39
CA GLY A 133 3.83 4.30 15.63
C GLY A 133 4.58 3.21 16.38
N HIS A 134 4.15 2.82 17.58
CA HIS A 134 4.80 1.73 18.33
C HIS A 134 4.71 0.38 17.60
N ARG A 135 3.78 0.22 16.67
CA ARG A 135 3.71 -0.95 15.79
C ARG A 135 3.82 -0.54 14.33
N ALA A 136 4.66 0.47 14.06
CA ALA A 136 4.99 0.88 12.70
C ALA A 136 5.34 -0.33 11.84
N HIS A 137 4.65 -0.42 10.71
CA HIS A 137 4.68 -1.53 9.78
C HIS A 137 4.54 -1.00 8.36
N TRP A 138 4.76 -1.86 7.37
CA TRP A 138 4.61 -1.52 5.96
C TRP A 138 3.66 -2.48 5.28
N ALA A 139 2.85 -1.93 4.38
CA ALA A 139 2.02 -2.69 3.46
C ALA A 139 2.26 -2.24 2.02
N VAL A 140 1.97 -3.13 1.09
CA VAL A 140 1.75 -2.79 -0.32
C VAL A 140 0.24 -2.71 -0.56
N ALA A 141 -0.22 -1.57 -1.08
CA ALA A 141 -1.52 -1.44 -1.70
C ALA A 141 -1.39 -1.72 -3.19
N SER A 142 -2.15 -2.69 -3.72
CA SER A 142 -2.09 -3.11 -5.13
C SER A 142 -3.39 -2.87 -5.90
N GLY A 143 -4.41 -2.39 -5.21
CA GLY A 143 -5.71 -2.11 -5.80
C GLY A 143 -6.56 -1.20 -4.92
N VAL A 144 -7.66 -0.75 -5.52
CA VAL A 144 -8.65 0.14 -4.91
C VAL A 144 -10.05 -0.38 -5.23
N LEU A 145 -10.92 -0.32 -4.22
CA LEU A 145 -12.35 -0.59 -4.32
C LEU A 145 -13.09 0.73 -4.09
N LEU A 146 -13.87 1.15 -5.08
CA LEU A 146 -14.61 2.40 -5.08
C LEU A 146 -16.10 2.13 -5.01
N GLY A 147 -16.77 2.77 -4.05
CA GLY A 147 -18.23 2.85 -3.99
C GLY A 147 -18.69 4.16 -4.59
N VAL A 148 -19.41 4.09 -5.71
CA VAL A 148 -19.94 5.26 -6.42
C VAL A 148 -21.46 5.23 -6.49
N ASP A 149 -22.11 6.39 -6.64
CA ASP A 149 -23.56 6.44 -6.87
C ASP A 149 -23.95 5.59 -8.09
N GLN A 150 -25.08 4.87 -8.00
CA GLN A 150 -25.53 3.99 -9.08
C GLN A 150 -25.66 4.72 -10.43
N GLY A 151 -25.18 4.08 -11.50
CA GLY A 151 -25.25 4.62 -12.86
C GLY A 151 -24.12 5.59 -13.23
N SER A 152 -23.21 5.88 -12.29
CA SER A 152 -22.09 6.82 -12.53
C SER A 152 -20.96 6.23 -13.38
N VAL A 153 -20.86 4.90 -13.50
CA VAL A 153 -19.87 4.24 -14.36
C VAL A 153 -20.58 3.35 -15.36
N SER A 154 -20.27 3.59 -16.64
CA SER A 154 -20.76 2.80 -17.76
C SER A 154 -20.41 1.32 -17.57
N LYS A 155 -21.41 0.44 -17.77
CA LYS A 155 -21.25 -1.01 -17.68
C LYS A 155 -20.38 -1.58 -18.80
N GLU A 156 -20.07 -0.79 -19.84
CA GLU A 156 -19.23 -1.24 -20.95
C GLU A 156 -17.77 -1.49 -20.52
N HIS A 157 -17.31 -0.89 -19.43
CA HIS A 157 -15.90 -0.94 -18.98
C HIS A 157 -15.66 -1.80 -17.73
N ALA A 158 -16.71 -2.46 -17.21
CA ALA A 158 -16.59 -3.23 -15.99
C ALA A 158 -17.42 -4.52 -16.05
N GLN A 159 -16.78 -5.64 -15.79
CA GLN A 159 -17.42 -6.96 -15.79
C GLN A 159 -17.78 -7.37 -14.37
N PRO A 160 -18.98 -7.92 -14.11
CA PRO A 160 -19.32 -8.40 -12.77
C PRO A 160 -18.38 -9.55 -12.38
N ASP A 161 -17.95 -9.57 -11.13
CA ASP A 161 -17.18 -10.69 -10.59
C ASP A 161 -18.07 -11.96 -10.58
N PRO A 162 -17.58 -13.11 -11.09
CA PRO A 162 -18.39 -14.33 -11.16
C PRO A 162 -18.88 -14.83 -9.80
N SER A 163 -18.15 -14.55 -8.72
CA SER A 163 -18.50 -14.95 -7.36
C SER A 163 -19.23 -13.85 -6.58
N LEU A 164 -19.12 -12.59 -7.03
CA LEU A 164 -19.76 -11.42 -6.42
C LEU A 164 -20.43 -10.58 -7.52
N PRO A 165 -21.65 -10.94 -7.97
CA PRO A 165 -22.31 -10.25 -9.09
C PRO A 165 -22.58 -8.75 -8.86
N TRP A 166 -22.55 -8.29 -7.61
CA TRP A 166 -22.70 -6.89 -7.22
C TRP A 166 -21.40 -6.08 -7.34
N LEU A 167 -20.25 -6.76 -7.48
CA LEU A 167 -18.93 -6.18 -7.61
C LEU A 167 -18.51 -6.16 -9.07
N TYR A 168 -18.12 -4.99 -9.56
CA TYR A 168 -17.64 -4.82 -10.93
C TYR A 168 -16.10 -4.77 -10.94
N LEU A 169 -15.47 -5.43 -11.90
CA LEU A 169 -14.02 -5.42 -12.10
C LEU A 169 -13.66 -4.45 -13.23
N ALA A 170 -12.77 -3.51 -12.96
CA ALA A 170 -12.30 -2.56 -13.97
C ALA A 170 -11.52 -3.31 -15.07
N ALA A 171 -12.04 -3.29 -16.31
CA ALA A 171 -11.51 -4.08 -17.42
C ALA A 171 -10.13 -3.59 -17.89
N ASP A 172 -9.92 -2.28 -18.01
CA ASP A 172 -8.65 -1.69 -18.48
C ASP A 172 -8.19 -0.48 -17.67
N SER A 173 -6.86 -0.30 -17.61
CA SER A 173 -6.23 0.89 -16.99
C SER A 173 -6.43 2.18 -17.79
N SER A 174 -7.11 2.11 -18.95
CA SER A 174 -7.46 3.26 -19.79
C SER A 174 -8.81 3.89 -19.40
N SER A 175 -9.62 3.21 -18.59
CA SER A 175 -10.88 3.77 -18.08
C SER A 175 -10.59 4.97 -17.16
N SER A 176 -11.34 6.06 -17.33
CA SER A 176 -11.17 7.27 -16.52
C SER A 176 -11.40 6.96 -15.03
N CYS A 177 -10.41 7.29 -14.19
CA CYS A 177 -10.53 7.07 -12.75
C CYS A 177 -11.63 7.95 -12.14
N PRO A 178 -12.55 7.41 -11.31
CA PRO A 178 -13.59 8.22 -10.68
C PRO A 178 -13.11 9.00 -9.44
N ALA A 179 -11.80 9.08 -9.18
CA ALA A 179 -11.21 9.76 -8.01
C ALA A 179 -11.66 11.23 -7.84
N GLY A 180 -11.92 11.93 -8.94
CA GLY A 180 -12.41 13.33 -8.93
C GLY A 180 -13.92 13.47 -9.13
N SER A 181 -14.66 12.36 -9.18
CA SER A 181 -16.11 12.39 -9.41
C SER A 181 -16.84 12.77 -8.13
N THR A 182 -17.84 13.66 -8.23
CA THR A 182 -18.77 13.97 -7.14
C THR A 182 -19.64 12.77 -6.73
N ALA A 183 -19.64 11.71 -7.54
CA ALA A 183 -20.34 10.47 -7.27
C ALA A 183 -19.55 9.49 -6.38
N LEU A 184 -18.27 9.76 -6.10
CA LEU A 184 -17.46 8.89 -5.24
C LEU A 184 -17.88 9.06 -3.78
N ARG A 185 -18.27 7.95 -3.14
CA ARG A 185 -18.77 7.93 -1.77
C ARG A 185 -17.80 7.24 -0.82
N ASP A 186 -17.33 6.06 -1.21
CA ASP A 186 -16.48 5.24 -0.35
C ASP A 186 -15.23 4.79 -1.10
N VAL A 187 -14.10 4.73 -0.38
CA VAL A 187 -12.80 4.32 -0.92
C VAL A 187 -12.13 3.35 0.02
N TYR A 188 -11.79 2.17 -0.52
CA TYR A 188 -11.01 1.17 0.19
C TYR A 188 -9.79 0.77 -0.65
N ILE A 189 -8.70 0.41 0.01
CA ILE A 189 -7.51 -0.14 -0.63
C ILE A 189 -7.39 -1.63 -0.35
N LEU A 190 -6.89 -2.37 -1.34
CA LEU A 190 -6.50 -3.77 -1.17
C LEU A 190 -5.02 -3.82 -0.84
N ALA A 191 -4.74 -4.29 0.38
CA ALA A 191 -3.40 -4.30 0.94
C ALA A 191 -2.90 -5.69 1.28
N LYS A 192 -1.58 -5.88 1.21
CA LYS A 192 -0.84 -7.01 1.77
C LYS A 192 0.35 -6.53 2.58
N GLN A 193 0.76 -7.38 3.53
CA GLN A 193 1.84 -7.11 4.47
C GLN A 193 2.53 -8.42 4.87
N GLY A 194 3.72 -8.34 5.46
CA GLY A 194 4.63 -9.49 5.65
C GLY A 194 4.23 -10.52 6.71
N LYS A 195 3.19 -10.33 7.49
CA LYS A 195 2.72 -11.23 8.56
C LYS A 195 1.49 -12.05 8.17
N SER A 196 0.95 -11.86 6.96
CA SER A 196 -0.24 -12.59 6.48
C SER A 196 -0.14 -12.93 5.00
N LEU A 197 -0.70 -14.08 4.63
CA LEU A 197 -0.82 -14.49 3.22
C LEU A 197 -2.01 -13.84 2.52
N ARG A 198 -2.94 -13.25 3.27
CA ARG A 198 -4.24 -12.80 2.77
C ARG A 198 -4.20 -11.32 2.41
N TYR A 199 -4.99 -10.96 1.40
CA TYR A 199 -5.36 -9.56 1.21
C TYR A 199 -6.21 -9.09 2.39
N GLN A 200 -6.06 -7.82 2.73
CA GLN A 200 -6.98 -7.10 3.60
C GLN A 200 -7.55 -5.91 2.84
N LEU A 201 -8.77 -5.54 3.22
CA LEU A 201 -9.48 -4.40 2.65
C LEU A 201 -9.60 -3.34 3.73
N TRP A 202 -9.03 -2.16 3.49
CA TRP A 202 -9.00 -1.09 4.48
C TRP A 202 -9.61 0.18 3.90
N SER A 203 -10.41 0.90 4.68
CA SER A 203 -10.83 2.26 4.32
C SER A 203 -9.59 3.15 4.15
N LEU A 204 -9.56 3.96 3.09
CA LEU A 204 -8.44 4.89 2.87
C LEU A 204 -8.30 5.88 4.03
N ASP A 205 -9.40 6.31 4.64
CA ASP A 205 -9.38 7.22 5.78
C ASP A 205 -8.73 6.60 7.02
N THR A 206 -9.04 5.34 7.32
CA THR A 206 -8.42 4.61 8.44
C THR A 206 -6.92 4.44 8.23
N VAL A 207 -6.50 4.16 6.99
CA VAL A 207 -5.08 4.05 6.63
C VAL A 207 -4.38 5.41 6.74
N ALA A 208 -5.03 6.49 6.27
CA ALA A 208 -4.49 7.84 6.36
C ALA A 208 -4.27 8.27 7.82
N GLN A 209 -5.25 8.04 8.69
CA GLN A 209 -5.13 8.34 10.12
C GLN A 209 -4.03 7.51 10.78
N SER A 210 -3.94 6.21 10.46
CA SER A 210 -2.90 5.32 10.98
C SER A 210 -1.49 5.74 10.56
N ASN A 211 -1.34 6.21 9.32
CA ASN A 211 -0.08 6.71 8.76
C ASN A 211 0.32 8.06 9.36
N GLU A 212 -0.61 9.00 9.51
CA GLU A 212 -0.32 10.38 9.98
C GLU A 212 0.18 10.41 11.43
N GLN A 213 -0.18 9.42 12.23
CA GLN A 213 0.18 9.35 13.65
C GLN A 213 1.45 8.55 13.96
N LEU A 214 2.23 8.12 12.95
CA LEU A 214 3.48 7.37 13.12
C LEU A 214 4.61 8.24 13.70
N ARG A 215 4.52 8.59 14.98
CA ARG A 215 5.36 9.62 15.60
C ARG A 215 6.59 9.06 16.31
N MET A 216 6.43 7.93 16.99
CA MET A 216 7.39 7.43 17.95
C MET A 216 7.82 6.01 17.63
N MET A 217 9.10 5.74 17.90
CA MET A 217 9.60 4.37 17.98
C MET A 217 8.99 3.70 19.20
N ASP A 218 8.70 2.41 19.09
CA ASP A 218 8.27 1.60 20.22
C ASP A 218 9.27 1.72 21.39
N PRO A 219 8.82 1.99 22.63
CA PRO A 219 9.71 2.15 23.78
C PRO A 219 10.57 0.92 24.06
N GLN A 220 10.06 -0.29 23.82
CA GLN A 220 10.84 -1.51 24.01
C GLN A 220 11.98 -1.55 23.00
N ARG A 221 11.71 -1.30 21.72
CA ARG A 221 12.76 -1.19 20.69
C ARG A 221 13.75 -0.05 20.97
N ALA A 222 13.28 1.09 21.48
CA ALA A 222 14.18 2.19 21.83
C ALA A 222 15.17 1.83 22.96
N SER A 223 14.88 0.78 23.74
CA SER A 223 15.64 0.37 24.93
C SER A 223 16.28 -1.02 24.83
N ASP A 224 16.15 -1.72 23.71
CA ASP A 224 16.57 -3.13 23.58
C ASP A 224 18.07 -3.31 23.24
N GLY A 225 18.79 -2.22 22.98
CA GLY A 225 20.20 -2.23 22.60
C GLY A 225 20.46 -2.59 21.14
N THR A 226 19.41 -2.86 20.35
CA THR A 226 19.50 -3.09 18.91
C THR A 226 19.80 -1.78 18.19
N LYS A 227 20.65 -1.83 17.16
CA LYS A 227 20.92 -0.68 16.31
C LYS A 227 19.78 -0.50 15.30
N TYR A 228 19.22 0.69 15.24
CA TYR A 228 18.22 1.08 14.24
C TYR A 228 18.72 2.23 13.36
N VAL A 229 18.35 2.20 12.09
CA VAL A 229 18.55 3.33 11.18
C VAL A 229 17.26 4.15 11.19
N VAL A 230 17.29 5.28 11.90
CA VAL A 230 16.17 6.21 12.02
C VAL A 230 16.60 7.58 11.48
N PRO A 231 15.79 8.24 10.63
CA PRO A 231 16.11 9.57 10.12
C PRO A 231 16.30 10.62 11.22
N LYS A 232 17.00 11.70 10.87
CA LYS A 232 17.01 12.91 11.69
C LYS A 232 15.57 13.42 11.84
N GLY A 233 15.11 13.58 13.07
CA GLY A 233 13.69 13.89 13.38
C GLY A 233 12.85 12.67 13.75
N GLY A 234 13.45 11.48 13.84
CA GLY A 234 12.79 10.29 14.37
C GLY A 234 11.86 9.60 13.37
N VAL A 235 10.99 8.74 13.91
CA VAL A 235 10.00 7.97 13.12
C VAL A 235 9.01 8.91 12.44
N GLU A 236 8.59 9.98 13.12
CA GLU A 236 7.69 10.99 12.57
C GLU A 236 8.22 11.58 11.26
N ALA A 237 9.44 12.11 11.27
CA ALA A 237 10.06 12.67 10.07
C ALA A 237 10.27 11.63 8.95
N GLY A 238 10.43 10.35 9.33
CA GLY A 238 10.70 9.26 8.41
C GLY A 238 9.45 8.68 7.73
N LEU A 239 8.33 8.57 8.45
CA LEU A 239 7.16 7.79 8.04
C LEU A 239 5.83 8.55 8.09
N ALA A 240 5.65 9.47 9.04
CA ALA A 240 4.35 10.08 9.28
C ALA A 240 3.91 10.92 8.08
N GLY A 241 2.68 10.68 7.61
CA GLY A 241 2.12 11.39 6.46
C GLY A 241 2.85 11.13 5.14
N LYS A 242 3.62 10.04 5.04
CA LYS A 242 4.41 9.67 3.86
C LYS A 242 3.98 8.33 3.29
N ALA A 243 4.09 8.19 1.97
CA ALA A 243 3.92 6.94 1.23
C ALA A 243 4.78 6.97 -0.04
N VAL A 244 5.02 5.81 -0.65
CA VAL A 244 5.83 5.69 -1.87
C VAL A 244 5.00 5.11 -3.00
N MET A 245 4.78 5.89 -4.05
CA MET A 245 4.10 5.44 -5.27
C MET A 245 5.13 4.93 -6.28
N LEU A 246 5.03 3.67 -6.69
CA LEU A 246 5.94 3.09 -7.67
C LEU A 246 5.34 3.13 -9.07
N HIS A 247 6.10 3.59 -10.06
CA HIS A 247 5.73 3.55 -11.47
C HIS A 247 6.39 2.34 -12.11
N THR A 248 5.65 1.24 -12.17
CA THR A 248 6.14 -0.08 -12.55
C THR A 248 6.21 -0.28 -14.06
N ARG A 249 5.76 0.68 -14.86
CA ARG A 249 5.93 0.71 -16.32
C ARG A 249 7.12 1.60 -16.64
N SER A 250 8.01 1.17 -17.53
CA SER A 250 9.07 2.03 -18.03
C SER A 250 8.44 3.19 -18.79
N THR A 251 8.76 4.42 -18.42
CA THR A 251 8.72 5.52 -19.39
C THR A 251 9.84 5.23 -20.39
N GLN A 252 9.48 4.91 -21.63
CA GLN A 252 10.42 5.10 -22.73
C GLN A 252 10.81 6.57 -22.81
#